data_AF-A0A842T7Y2-F1
#
_entry.id   AF-A0A842T7Y2-F1
#
_cell.length_a   1.000
_cell.length_b   1.000
_cell.length_c   1.000
_cell.angle_alpha   90.00
_cell.angle_beta   90.00
_cell.angle_gamma   90.00
#
_symmetry.space_group_name_H-M   'P 1'
#
loop_
_entity.id
_entity.type
_entity.pdbx_description
1 polymer ?
#
loop_
_entity_poly.entity_id
_entity_poly.type
_entity_poly.pdbx_seq_one_letter_code
_entity_poly.pdbx_strand_id
1 'polypeptide(L)' 'MDEIPPPICAICKNNFKDEVDKLYYCICDTAVCEECINTVKTAQEYWECPKCGTKNKIEESRLFREKNI' A
#
# COMPACT_ATOMS: atom_id res chain seq x y z
N MET A 1 19.06 -2.04 6.56
CA MET A 1 18.00 -2.57 5.67
C MET A 1 17.73 -1.50 4.65
N ASP A 2 17.88 -1.81 3.37
CA ASP A 2 17.67 -0.82 2.31
C ASP A 2 16.23 -0.30 2.36
N GLU A 3 16.08 1.01 2.41
CA GLU A 3 14.77 1.65 2.36
C GLU A 3 14.17 1.47 0.97
N ILE A 4 12.93 1.00 0.89
CA ILE A 4 12.19 0.84 -0.36
C ILE A 4 11.12 1.91 -0.40
N PRO A 5 11.40 3.06 -1.01
CA PRO A 5 10.44 4.13 -1.10
C PRO A 5 9.37 3.80 -2.15
N PRO A 6 8.17 4.38 -2.03
CA PRO A 6 7.20 4.41 -3.12
C PRO A 6 7.84 5.06 -4.37
N PRO A 7 7.43 4.66 -5.59
CA PRO A 7 6.33 3.74 -5.90
C PRO A 7 6.77 2.27 -6.03
N ILE A 8 7.77 1.83 -5.27
CA ILE A 8 8.18 0.42 -5.24
C ILE A 8 7.37 -0.34 -4.19
N CYS A 9 6.81 -1.49 -4.56
CA CYS A 9 6.11 -2.34 -3.59
C CYS A 9 7.10 -2.93 -2.56
N ALA A 10 6.81 -2.73 -1.28
CA ALA A 10 7.63 -3.23 -0.18
C ALA A 10 7.70 -4.77 -0.10
N ILE A 11 6.81 -5.49 -0.80
CA ILE A 11 6.74 -6.96 -0.79
C ILE A 11 7.42 -7.53 -2.05
N CYS A 12 6.87 -7.31 -3.24
CA CYS A 12 7.40 -7.89 -4.49
C CYS A 12 8.56 -7.10 -5.12
N LYS A 13 8.88 -5.90 -4.62
CA LYS A 13 9.94 -5.01 -5.12
C LYS A 13 9.77 -4.52 -6.58
N ASN A 14 8.62 -4.78 -7.20
CA ASN A 14 8.27 -4.21 -8.49
C ASN A 14 8.04 -2.70 -8.38
N ASN A 15 8.41 -1.97 -9.43
CA ASN A 15 8.26 -0.51 -9.52
C ASN A 15 6.97 -0.16 -10.26
N PHE A 16 6.13 0.68 -9.66
CA PHE A 16 4.82 1.10 -10.17
C PHE A 16 4.81 2.59 -10.57
N LYS A 17 5.92 3.13 -11.05
CA LYS A 17 6.03 4.55 -11.46
C LYS A 17 4.92 5.03 -12.42
N ASP A 18 4.43 4.13 -13.28
CA ASP A 18 3.40 4.41 -14.28
C ASP A 18 2.00 3.92 -13.84
N GLU A 19 1.89 3.29 -12.66
CA GLU A 19 0.69 2.61 -12.15
C GLU A 19 0.49 2.88 -10.64
N VAL A 20 0.75 4.13 -10.22
CA VAL A 20 0.73 4.54 -8.81
C VAL A 20 -0.65 4.41 -8.13
N ASP A 21 -1.71 4.27 -8.93
CA ASP A 21 -3.10 4.01 -8.53
C ASP A 21 -3.34 2.57 -8.04
N LYS A 22 -2.45 1.64 -8.40
CA LYS A 22 -2.46 0.24 -7.92
C LYS A 22 -1.76 0.04 -6.59
N LEU A 23 -1.33 1.13 -5.94
CA LEU A 23 -0.62 1.10 -4.67
C LEU A 23 -1.48 1.56 -3.49
N TYR A 24 -1.24 0.92 -2.34
CA TYR A 24 -1.73 1.28 -1.02
C TYR A 24 -0.58 1.86 -0.20
N TYR A 25 -0.77 3.05 0.37
CA TYR A 25 0.28 3.84 0.99
C TYR A 25 0.10 3.92 2.51
N CYS A 26 1.20 3.77 3.23
CA CYS A 26 1.30 4.13 4.63
C CYS A 26 2.06 5.46 4.76
N ILE A 27 1.71 6.25 5.79
CA ILE A 27 2.34 7.55 6.08
C ILE A 27 3.85 7.46 6.40
N CYS A 28 4.38 6.25 6.66
CA CYS A 28 5.81 6.01 6.86
C CYS A 28 6.61 5.77 5.56
N ASP A 29 6.08 6.26 4.43
CA ASP A 29 6.62 6.08 3.09
C ASP A 29 6.83 4.60 2.73
N THR A 30 5.79 3.80 2.93
CA THR A 30 5.75 2.40 2.50
C THR A 30 4.56 2.17 1.59
N ALA A 31 4.78 1.54 0.44
CA ALA A 31 3.73 1.18 -0.49
C ALA A 31 3.61 -0.34 -0.67
N VAL A 32 2.38 -0.84 -0.83
CA VAL A 32 2.08 -2.23 -1.16
C VAL A 32 1.15 -2.25 -2.37
N CYS A 33 1.42 -3.09 -3.39
CA CYS A 33 0.57 -3.17 -4.57
C CYS A 33 -0.70 -3.99 -4.34
N GLU A 34 -1.68 -3.83 -5.23
CA GLU A 34 -2.96 -4.56 -5.21
C GLU A 34 -2.85 -6.08 -5.22
N GLU A 35 -1.81 -6.63 -5.84
CA GLU A 35 -1.59 -8.07 -5.81
C GLU A 35 -1.06 -8.54 -4.44
N CYS A 36 -0.19 -7.73 -3.84
CA CYS A 36 0.47 -8.06 -2.57
C CYS A 36 -0.36 -7.70 -1.34
N ILE A 37 -1.35 -6.81 -1.45
CA ILE A 37 -2.11 -6.29 -0.31
C ILE A 37 -2.79 -7.40 0.51
N ASN A 38 -3.24 -8.47 -0.14
CA ASN A 38 -3.91 -9.60 0.53
C ASN A 38 -2.98 -10.35 1.50
N THR A 39 -1.66 -10.26 1.33
CA THR A 39 -0.68 -10.88 2.25
C THR A 39 -0.53 -10.13 3.57
N VAL A 40 -0.96 -8.86 3.62
CA VAL A 40 -0.85 -7.97 4.78
C VAL A 40 -2.20 -7.47 5.29
N LYS A 41 -3.31 -7.97 4.72
CA LYS A 41 -4.66 -7.68 5.23
C LYS A 41 -4.85 -8.35 6.58
N THR A 42 -5.31 -7.57 7.56
CA THR A 42 -5.67 -8.07 8.89
C THR A 42 -7.18 -8.21 9.06
N ALA A 43 -7.96 -7.56 8.20
CA ALA A 43 -9.42 -7.62 8.14
C ALA A 43 -9.89 -7.29 6.72
N GLN A 44 -11.22 -7.34 6.45
CA GLN A 44 -11.76 -7.02 5.12
C GLN A 44 -11.40 -5.60 4.65
N GLU A 45 -11.33 -4.63 5.57
CA GLU A 45 -11.16 -3.20 5.26
C GLU A 45 -9.80 -2.61 5.72
N TYR A 46 -8.95 -3.39 6.40
CA TYR A 46 -7.66 -2.94 6.95
C TYR A 46 -6.47 -3.80 6.49
N TRP A 47 -5.32 -3.15 6.33
CA TRP A 47 -4.01 -3.79 6.17
C TRP A 47 -2.99 -3.26 7.17
N GLU A 48 -2.03 -4.10 7.55
CA GLU A 48 -0.95 -3.73 8.47
C GLU A 48 0.33 -3.45 7.68
N CYS A 49 0.95 -2.30 7.93
CA CYS A 49 2.17 -1.92 7.25
C CYS A 49 3.33 -2.87 7.60
N PRO A 50 4.01 -3.50 6.63
CA PRO A 50 5.11 -4.42 6.92
C PRO A 50 6.37 -3.73 7.47
N LYS A 51 6.45 -2.39 7.42
CA LYS A 51 7.56 -1.60 7.94
C LYS A 51 7.31 -1.12 9.38
N CYS A 52 6.16 -0.51 9.64
CA CYS A 52 5.89 0.15 10.93
C CYS A 52 4.77 -0.47 11.77
N GLY A 53 4.08 -1.51 11.27
CA GLY A 53 2.97 -2.16 11.97
C GLY A 53 1.69 -1.32 12.10
N THR A 54 1.64 -0.13 11.52
CA THR A 54 0.43 0.70 11.52
C THR A 54 -0.67 0.03 10.72
N LYS A 55 -1.89 -0.01 11.28
CA LYS A 55 -3.10 -0.45 10.57
C LYS A 55 -3.65 0.70 9.74
N ASN A 56 -3.82 0.47 8.45
CA ASN A 56 -4.31 1.44 7.49
C ASN A 56 -5.62 0.91 6.89
N LYS A 57 -6.60 1.79 6.66
CA LYS A 57 -7.80 1.43 5.91
C LYS A 57 -7.47 1.32 4.42
N ILE A 58 -7.94 0.26 3.78
CA ILE A 58 -7.66 -0.04 2.37
C ILE A 58 -8.08 1.14 1.48
N GLU A 59 -9.32 1.60 1.59
CA GLU A 59 -9.85 2.69 0.74
C GLU A 59 -9.13 4.02 0.97
N GLU A 60 -8.87 4.37 2.23
CA GLU A 60 -8.20 5.63 2.57
C GLU A 60 -6.72 5.62 2.19
N SER A 61 -6.10 4.43 2.12
CA SER A 61 -4.68 4.29 1.76
C SER A 61 -4.39 4.34 0.26
N ARG A 62 -5.40 4.46 -0.61
CA ARG A 62 -5.19 4.70 -2.05
C ARG A 62 -5.04 6.20 -2.35
N LEU A 63 -4.19 6.53 -3.32
CA LEU A 63 -4.03 7.91 -3.83
C LEU A 63 -5.31 8.41 -4.50
N PHE A 64 -5.89 7.58 -5.36
CA PHE A 64 -7.14 7.86 -6.04
C PHE A 64 -8.25 7.10 -5.35
N ARG A 65 -9.22 7.85 -4.82
CA ARG A 65 -10.38 7.31 -4.14
C ARG A 65 -11.58 7.53 -5.06
N GLU A 66 -12.37 6.50 -5.29
CA GLU A 66 -13.64 6.66 -5.97
C GLU A 66 -14.51 7.55 -5.09
N LYS A 67 -14.90 8.74 -5.60
CA LYS A 67 -15.94 9.52 -4.95
C LYS A 67 -17.25 8.80 -5.26
N ASN A 68 -17.85 8.20 -4.24
CA ASN A 68 -19.27 7.86 -4.29
C ASN A 68 -20.04 9.19 -4.40
N ILE A 69 -20.45 9.55 -5.62
CA ILE A 69 -21.37 10.66 -5.91
C ILE A 69 -22.79 10.12 -5.87
#